data_AF-A0A923IFM1-F1
#
_entry.id   AF-A0A923IFM1-F1
#
_cell.length_a   1.000
_cell.length_b   1.000
_cell.length_c   1.000
_cell.angle_alpha   90.00
_cell.angle_beta   90.00
_cell.angle_gamma   90.00
#
_symmetry.space_group_name_H-M   'P 1'
#
loop_
_entity.id
_entity.type
_entity.pdbx_description
1 polymer ?
#
loop_
_entity_poly.entity_id
_entity_poly.type
_entity_poly.pdbx_seq_one_letter_code
_entity_poly.pdbx_strand_id
1 'polypeptide(L)'
;LCAEALKETMPAASFSRSCESHNQDKVSLGTIAARDAQRICTLVERVVAIHLLTAAQACELRKTYTARPRLAQLIRGARAIAKGVVADRPMDRDIERMVRAITESDLFALTEPDALPHGGSHD
;
A
#
# COMPACT_ATOMS: atom_id res chain seq x y z
N LEU A 1 -0.45 13.12 -4.84
CA LEU A 1 -1.05 11.79 -4.60
C LEU A 1 -2.31 11.87 -3.73
N CYS A 2 -2.23 12.09 -2.41
CA CYS A 2 -3.42 12.09 -1.55
C CYS A 2 -4.49 13.12 -1.94
N ALA A 3 -4.10 14.37 -2.20
CA ALA A 3 -5.04 15.42 -2.60
C ALA A 3 -5.77 15.08 -3.91
N GLU A 4 -5.07 14.47 -4.86
CA GLU A 4 -5.65 14.02 -6.12
C GLU A 4 -6.61 12.84 -5.90
N ALA A 5 -6.22 11.85 -5.08
CA ALA A 5 -7.10 10.72 -4.76
C ALA A 5 -8.38 11.19 -4.07
N LEU A 6 -8.29 12.16 -3.14
CA LEU A 6 -9.46 12.73 -2.46
C LEU A 6 -10.37 13.51 -3.42
N LYS A 7 -9.80 14.24 -4.38
CA LYS A 7 -10.57 14.95 -5.40
C LYS A 7 -11.47 14.00 -6.20
N GLU A 8 -10.99 12.80 -6.52
CA GLU A 8 -11.72 11.80 -7.32
C GLU A 8 -12.77 11.01 -6.50
N THR A 9 -13.06 11.38 -5.25
CA THR A 9 -14.03 10.63 -4.39
C THR A 9 -15.49 11.07 -4.56
N MET A 10 -15.76 12.06 -5.41
CA MET A 10 -17.13 12.50 -5.69
C MET A 10 -17.88 11.40 -6.47
N PRO A 11 -19.03 10.90 -5.98
CA PRO A 11 -19.71 9.76 -6.59
C PRO A 11 -20.29 10.10 -7.97
N ALA A 12 -19.82 9.43 -9.03
CA ALA A 12 -20.24 9.68 -10.40
C ALA A 12 -21.78 9.59 -10.58
N ALA A 13 -22.43 8.62 -9.93
CA ALA A 13 -23.87 8.40 -10.03
C ALA A 13 -24.74 9.60 -9.62
N SER A 14 -24.21 10.54 -8.83
CA SER A 14 -24.90 11.79 -8.48
C SER A 14 -25.09 12.73 -9.68
N PHE A 15 -24.34 12.54 -10.76
CA PHE A 15 -24.40 13.36 -11.96
C PHE A 15 -25.25 12.76 -13.08
N SER A 16 -26.10 11.77 -12.78
CA SER A 16 -27.05 11.22 -13.75
C SER A 16 -27.82 12.32 -14.48
N ARG A 17 -27.89 12.22 -15.81
CA ARG A 17 -28.69 13.09 -16.67
C ARG A 17 -29.63 12.24 -17.51
N SER A 18 -30.78 12.81 -17.81
CA SER A 18 -31.78 12.14 -18.62
C SER A 18 -31.34 12.11 -20.09
N CYS A 19 -31.51 10.95 -20.72
CA CYS A 19 -31.20 10.70 -22.13
C CYS A 19 -32.39 10.02 -22.82
N GLU A 20 -32.33 9.85 -24.15
CA GLU A 20 -33.31 9.11 -24.95
C GLU A 20 -34.77 9.57 -24.73
N SER A 21 -35.04 10.87 -24.92
CA SER A 21 -36.38 11.45 -24.71
C SER A 21 -37.01 11.09 -23.35
N HIS A 22 -36.19 11.13 -22.29
CA HIS A 22 -36.58 10.76 -20.93
C HIS A 22 -36.88 9.28 -20.68
N ASN A 23 -36.61 8.38 -21.64
CA ASN A 23 -36.68 6.95 -21.41
C ASN A 23 -35.51 6.45 -20.53
N GLN A 24 -34.37 7.14 -20.55
CA GLN A 24 -33.25 6.91 -19.62
C GLN A 24 -33.09 8.14 -18.72
N ASP A 25 -34.06 8.39 -17.86
CA ASP A 25 -34.06 9.48 -16.89
C ASP A 25 -33.08 9.27 -15.72
N LYS A 26 -32.74 8.01 -15.43
CA LYS A 26 -31.72 7.63 -14.46
C LYS A 26 -30.71 6.64 -15.03
N VAL A 27 -29.43 6.98 -14.90
CA VAL A 27 -28.30 6.12 -15.29
C VAL A 27 -27.26 6.07 -14.18
N SER A 28 -26.46 5.00 -14.14
CA SER A 28 -25.52 4.73 -13.05
C SER A 28 -24.18 5.46 -13.20
N LEU A 29 -23.77 5.79 -14.42
CA LEU A 29 -22.42 6.26 -14.74
C LEU A 29 -21.31 5.29 -14.24
N GLY A 30 -21.63 3.99 -14.13
CA GLY A 30 -20.76 3.01 -13.49
C GLY A 30 -19.39 2.83 -14.14
N THR A 31 -19.27 3.04 -15.46
CA THR A 31 -17.98 2.98 -16.17
C THR A 31 -17.06 4.14 -15.79
N ILE A 32 -17.62 5.32 -15.48
CA ILE A 32 -16.87 6.47 -14.97
C ILE A 32 -16.41 6.16 -13.55
N ALA A 33 -17.32 5.72 -12.68
CA ALA A 33 -17.00 5.35 -11.30
C ALA A 33 -15.89 4.27 -11.22
N ALA A 34 -15.92 3.27 -12.12
CA ALA A 34 -14.90 2.23 -12.16
C ALA A 34 -13.51 2.77 -12.52
N ARG A 35 -13.42 3.72 -13.45
CA ARG A 35 -12.16 4.39 -13.83
C ARG A 35 -11.63 5.26 -12.70
N ASP A 36 -12.51 6.01 -12.04
CA ASP A 36 -12.13 6.88 -10.92
C ASP A 36 -11.60 6.02 -9.75
N ALA A 37 -12.27 4.91 -9.44
CA ALA A 37 -11.81 3.94 -8.46
C ALA A 37 -10.43 3.35 -8.82
N GLN A 38 -10.22 2.94 -10.07
CA GLN A 38 -8.92 2.47 -10.54
C GLN A 38 -7.83 3.54 -10.35
N ARG A 39 -8.13 4.80 -10.69
CA ARG A 39 -7.19 5.91 -10.51
C ARG A 39 -6.83 6.12 -9.04
N ILE A 40 -7.82 6.07 -8.15
CA ILE A 40 -7.60 6.15 -6.69
C ILE A 40 -6.67 5.02 -6.23
N CYS A 41 -6.91 3.76 -6.63
CA CYS A 41 -6.02 2.65 -6.27
C CYS A 41 -4.58 2.91 -6.72
N THR A 42 -4.36 3.31 -7.97
CA THR A 42 -3.03 3.62 -8.51
C THR A 42 -2.30 4.74 -7.74
N LEU A 43 -3.05 5.73 -7.25
CA LEU A 43 -2.49 6.82 -6.43
C LEU A 43 -2.16 6.34 -5.02
N VAL A 44 -3.04 5.55 -4.41
CA VAL A 44 -2.90 5.03 -3.05
C VAL A 44 -1.76 4.02 -2.96
N GLU A 45 -1.56 3.16 -3.97
CA GLU A 45 -0.41 2.23 -4.02
C GLU A 45 0.93 2.96 -3.83
N ARG A 46 1.10 4.12 -4.49
CA ARG A 46 2.30 4.97 -4.32
C ARG A 46 2.40 5.59 -2.93
N VAL A 47 1.27 6.04 -2.36
CA VAL A 47 1.23 6.56 -0.99
C VAL A 47 1.65 5.48 0.02
N VAL A 48 1.10 4.28 -0.12
CA VAL A 48 1.42 3.13 0.74
C VAL A 48 2.89 2.73 0.58
N ALA A 49 3.42 2.69 -0.64
CA ALA A 49 4.83 2.41 -0.89
C ALA A 49 5.76 3.40 -0.18
N ILE A 50 5.50 4.71 -0.31
CA ILE A 50 6.25 5.77 0.38
C ILE A 50 6.14 5.60 1.89
N HIS A 51 4.94 5.36 2.40
CA HIS A 51 4.69 5.21 3.82
C HIS A 51 5.41 3.98 4.40
N LEU A 52 5.40 2.85 3.70
CA LEU A 52 6.09 1.62 4.10
C LEU A 52 7.60 1.81 4.17
N LEU A 53 8.20 2.44 3.16
CA LEU A 53 9.64 2.75 3.16
C LEU A 53 10.02 3.66 4.33
N THR A 54 9.19 4.67 4.60
CA THR A 54 9.38 5.62 5.70
C THR A 54 9.23 4.95 7.06
N ALA A 55 8.20 4.12 7.23
CA ALA A 55 7.95 3.38 8.46
C ALA A 55 9.08 2.37 8.75
N ALA A 56 9.53 1.63 7.74
CA ALA A 56 10.67 0.72 7.87
C ALA A 56 11.93 1.46 8.33
N GLN A 57 12.24 2.61 7.72
CA GLN A 57 13.36 3.45 8.14
C GLN A 57 13.21 3.93 9.58
N ALA A 58 12.02 4.40 9.98
CA ALA A 58 11.76 4.86 11.34
C ALA A 58 11.93 3.74 12.38
N CYS A 59 11.48 2.51 12.06
CA CYS A 59 11.66 1.34 12.91
C CYS A 59 13.14 0.98 13.10
N GLU A 60 13.95 1.05 12.03
CA GLU A 60 15.39 0.79 12.10
C GLU A 60 16.12 1.83 12.95
N LEU A 61 15.80 3.12 12.75
CA LEU A 61 16.38 4.21 13.54
C LEU A 61 16.07 4.08 15.03
N ARG A 62 14.87 3.61 15.37
CA ARG A 62 14.45 3.35 16.77
C ARG A 62 15.00 2.03 17.34
N LYS A 63 15.51 1.13 16.49
CA LYS A 63 15.99 -0.22 16.87
C LYS A 63 14.94 -1.07 17.63
N THR A 64 13.66 -0.82 17.39
CA THR A 64 12.54 -1.46 18.13
C THR A 64 11.94 -2.68 17.43
N TYR A 65 12.42 -3.03 16.24
CA TYR A 65 11.76 -4.04 15.41
C TYR A 65 12.28 -5.47 15.60
N THR A 66 13.48 -5.65 16.15
CA THR A 66 14.14 -6.96 16.29
C THR A 66 13.38 -7.92 17.21
N ALA A 67 12.70 -7.39 18.23
CA ALA A 67 11.86 -8.16 19.14
C ALA A 67 10.49 -8.56 18.53
N ARG A 68 10.18 -8.13 17.29
CA ARG A 68 8.89 -8.34 16.63
C ARG A 68 9.11 -9.12 15.32
N PRO A 69 9.05 -10.46 15.32
CA PRO A 69 9.49 -11.29 14.19
C PRO A 69 8.83 -10.96 12.85
N ARG A 70 7.50 -10.78 12.84
CA ARG A 70 6.75 -10.41 11.63
C ARG A 70 7.14 -9.03 11.09
N LEU A 71 7.36 -8.06 11.99
CA LEU A 71 7.82 -6.73 11.60
C LEU A 71 9.25 -6.77 11.06
N ALA A 72 10.13 -7.57 11.67
CA ALA A 72 11.48 -7.79 11.18
C ALA A 72 11.49 -8.46 9.80
N GLN A 73 10.60 -9.43 9.56
CA GLN A 73 10.44 -10.05 8.25
C GLN A 73 9.98 -9.04 7.20
N LEU A 74 8.99 -8.21 7.53
CA LEU A 74 8.50 -7.17 6.62
C LEU A 74 9.58 -6.13 6.29
N ILE A 75 10.34 -5.67 7.30
CA ILE A 75 11.45 -4.73 7.10
C ILE A 75 12.54 -5.36 6.24
N ARG A 76 12.90 -6.64 6.48
CA ARG A 76 13.85 -7.37 5.62
C ARG A 76 13.35 -7.46 4.17
N GLY A 77 12.09 -7.80 3.96
CA GLY A 77 11.47 -7.82 2.63
C GLY A 77 11.54 -6.46 1.95
N ALA A 78 11.20 -5.39 2.68
CA ALA A 78 11.29 -4.03 2.17
C ALA A 78 12.73 -3.63 1.81
N ARG A 79 13.73 -4.09 2.58
CA ARG A 79 15.16 -3.82 2.34
C ARG A 79 15.76 -4.62 1.18
N ALA A 80 15.18 -5.77 0.86
CA ALA A 80 15.51 -6.49 -0.36
C ALA A 80 15.10 -5.71 -1.63
N ILE A 81 14.07 -4.87 -1.52
CA ILE A 81 13.56 -4.04 -2.63
C ILE A 81 14.28 -2.68 -2.69
N ALA A 82 14.41 -2.01 -1.55
CA ALA A 82 14.95 -0.66 -1.45
C ALA A 82 15.87 -0.50 -0.23
N LYS A 83 17.09 -0.01 -0.48
CA LYS A 83 18.10 0.21 0.57
C LYS A 83 17.64 1.28 1.57
N GLY A 84 18.06 1.12 2.82
CA GLY A 84 17.89 2.17 3.84
C GLY A 84 18.50 3.50 3.41
N VAL A 85 17.94 4.60 3.91
CA VAL A 85 18.39 5.95 3.58
C VAL A 85 19.36 6.42 4.66
N VAL A 86 20.64 6.57 4.29
CA VAL A 86 21.70 7.08 5.19
C VAL A 86 22.14 8.49 4.79
N ALA A 87 22.15 8.76 3.49
CA ALA A 87 22.37 10.07 2.90
C ALA A 87 21.37 10.29 1.76
N ASP A 88 21.18 11.55 1.37
CA ASP A 88 20.26 11.92 0.31
C ASP A 88 20.60 11.23 -1.01
N ARG A 89 19.55 10.74 -1.67
CA ARG A 89 19.63 10.05 -2.96
C ARG A 89 18.27 10.08 -3.67
N PRO A 90 18.23 9.89 -4.99
CA PRO A 90 16.97 9.69 -5.70
C PRO A 90 16.21 8.48 -5.17
N MET A 91 14.89 8.63 -4.99
CA MET A 91 13.99 7.61 -4.44
C MET A 91 12.87 7.18 -5.40
N ASP A 92 12.73 7.84 -6.55
CA ASP A 92 11.71 7.55 -7.56
C ASP A 92 11.70 6.06 -7.95
N ARG A 93 12.86 5.49 -8.27
CA ARG A 93 12.99 4.06 -8.63
C ARG A 93 12.69 3.11 -7.48
N ASP A 94 12.93 3.52 -6.25
CA ASP A 94 12.68 2.68 -5.08
C ASP A 94 11.21 2.68 -4.71
N ILE A 95 10.55 3.83 -4.83
CA ILE A 95 9.11 3.96 -4.70
C ILE A 95 8.42 3.11 -5.77
N GLU A 96 8.81 3.22 -7.04
CA GLU A 96 8.18 2.44 -8.12
C GLU A 96 8.42 0.92 -7.97
N ARG A 97 9.61 0.51 -7.50
CA ARG A 97 9.87 -0.91 -7.19
C ARG A 97 9.03 -1.39 -6.01
N MET A 98 8.85 -0.55 -4.99
CA MET A 98 7.99 -0.88 -3.85
C MET A 98 6.51 -0.95 -4.23
N VAL A 99 6.04 -0.07 -5.11
CA VAL A 99 4.68 -0.14 -5.68
C VAL A 99 4.46 -1.50 -6.35
N ARG A 100 5.37 -1.90 -7.25
CA ARG A 100 5.28 -3.21 -7.91
C ARG A 100 5.30 -4.37 -6.92
N ALA A 101 6.15 -4.30 -5.89
CA ALA A 101 6.18 -5.34 -4.87
C ALA A 101 4.85 -5.44 -4.10
N ILE A 102 4.19 -4.32 -3.80
CA ILE A 102 2.89 -4.32 -3.15
C ILE A 102 1.81 -4.96 -4.03
N THR A 103 1.86 -4.74 -5.36
CA THR A 103 0.82 -5.19 -6.29
C THR A 103 1.06 -6.59 -6.87
N GLU A 104 2.31 -7.02 -6.97
CA GLU A 104 2.70 -8.21 -7.76
C GLU A 104 3.42 -9.29 -6.93
N SER A 105 3.71 -9.05 -5.64
CA SER A 105 4.48 -9.98 -4.83
C SER A 105 3.82 -10.34 -3.51
N ASP A 106 4.29 -11.44 -2.92
CA ASP A 106 3.88 -11.94 -1.60
C ASP A 106 4.58 -11.20 -0.44
N LEU A 107 4.89 -9.91 -0.60
CA LEU A 107 5.59 -9.09 0.42
C LEU A 107 4.91 -9.15 1.79
N PHE A 108 3.58 -9.30 1.80
CA PHE A 108 2.77 -9.39 3.02
C PHE A 108 2.44 -10.83 3.45
N ALA A 109 2.87 -11.86 2.70
CA ALA A 109 2.73 -13.26 3.09
C ALA A 109 3.80 -13.62 4.13
N LEU A 110 3.61 -13.13 5.35
CA LEU A 110 4.51 -13.35 6.46
C LEU A 110 4.37 -14.78 6.99
N THR A 111 5.49 -15.43 7.26
CA THR A 111 5.49 -16.76 7.89
C THR A 111 5.28 -16.63 9.39
N GLU A 112 4.72 -17.66 10.02
CA GLU A 112 4.73 -17.75 11.48
C GLU A 112 6.19 -17.73 11.97
N PRO A 113 6.51 -16.99 13.05
CA PRO A 113 7.80 -17.14 13.67
C PRO A 113 7.94 -18.58 14.19
N ASP A 114 9.13 -19.17 14.03
CA ASP A 114 9.45 -20.45 14.67
C ASP A 114 9.03 -20.35 16.14
N ALA A 115 8.20 -21.31 16.58
CA ALA A 115 7.84 -21.41 17.98
C ALA A 115 9.16 -21.47 18.77
N LEU A 116 9.34 -20.54 19.72
CA LEU A 116 10.43 -20.62 20.68
C LEU A 116 10.44 -22.06 21.21
N PRO A 117 11.60 -22.75 21.24
CA PRO A 117 11.65 -24.07 21.83
C PRO A 117 11.07 -23.94 23.24
N HIS A 118 9.92 -24.57 23.47
CA HIS A 118 9.31 -24.62 24.78
C HIS A 118 10.41 -25.17 25.71
N GLY A 119 10.89 -24.31 26.60
CA GLY A 119 11.94 -24.65 27.55
C GLY A 119 11.58 -25.96 28.22
N GLY A 120 12.49 -26.92 28.11
CA GLY A 120 12.33 -28.25 28.67
C GLY A 120 12.06 -28.21 30.17
N SER A 121 11.29 -29.20 30.60
CA SER A 121 11.31 -29.83 31.92
C SER A 121 11.60 -28.90 33.09
N HIS A 122 10.53 -28.44 33.75
CA HIS A 122 10.58 -28.34 35.20
C HIS A 122 10.59 -29.77 35.76
N ASP A 123 11.69 -30.10 36.41
CA ASP A 123 11.82 -31.20 37.37
C ASP A 123 10.70 -31.18 38.43
#